data_AF-A0A7R9EYZ4-F1
#
_entry.id   AF-A0A7R9EYZ4-F1
#
_cell.length_a   1.000
_cell.length_b   1.000
_cell.length_c   1.000
_cell.angle_alpha   90.00
_cell.angle_beta   90.00
_cell.angle_gamma   90.00
#
_symmetry.space_group_name_H-M   'P 1'
#
loop_
_entity.id
_entity.type
_entity.pdbx_description
1 polymer ?
#
loop_
_entity_poly.entity_id
_entity_poly.type
_entity_poly.pdbx_seq_one_letter_code
_entity_poly.pdbx_strand_id
1 'polypeptide(L)'
;MFVLLRSYWCTASWWLCPWIALASGNGGTLQEDMQLIHILDHYVIGRMVIASTILELVGFAWIYGCKAIYTDFEFILGQKLNPVWKIVWVISPVLFAILEIWSFVSLPLDGVVGKVRDPTWVYTIGWLLYTSMWVIVAAGGMYQVYHQVDYNLAQKFRSALKPSRDWGPMDPTYRHDWVQWRFQNNKTGEKDFTFRRRGTKEYARSVQRTVHTSEPAGTHYKANSSPPSTTYSSRIRNKGPFTIESNGDIEHVCRRASTNGTNKAIR
;
A
#
# COMPACT_ATOMS: atom_id res chain seq x y z
N MET A 1 -0.61 -6.40 2.77
CA MET A 1 -1.23 -6.93 4.00
C MET A 1 -2.75 -6.88 3.93
N PHE A 2 -3.38 -5.70 3.84
CA PHE A 2 -4.85 -5.55 3.81
C PHE A 2 -5.57 -6.17 2.60
N VAL A 3 -4.98 -6.19 1.39
CA VAL A 3 -5.69 -6.67 0.18
C VAL A 3 -5.78 -8.21 0.11
N LEU A 4 -4.72 -8.92 0.52
CA LEU A 4 -4.73 -10.38 0.58
C LEU A 4 -5.56 -10.89 1.77
N LEU A 5 -5.51 -10.19 2.91
CA LEU A 5 -6.47 -10.43 3.99
C LEU A 5 -7.89 -10.24 3.45
N ARG A 6 -8.23 -9.11 2.84
CA ARG A 6 -9.60 -8.80 2.38
C ARG A 6 -10.15 -9.85 1.38
N SER A 7 -9.31 -10.42 0.53
CA SER A 7 -9.74 -11.50 -0.39
C SER A 7 -9.97 -12.83 0.32
N TYR A 8 -9.11 -13.20 1.27
CA TYR A 8 -9.26 -14.42 2.07
C TYR A 8 -10.39 -14.33 3.10
N TRP A 9 -10.60 -13.17 3.73
CA TRP A 9 -11.73 -12.93 4.64
C TRP A 9 -13.07 -12.91 3.90
N CYS A 10 -13.14 -12.43 2.66
CA CYS A 10 -14.38 -12.52 1.85
C CYS A 10 -14.75 -13.96 1.52
N THR A 11 -13.79 -14.79 1.08
CA THR A 11 -14.08 -16.21 0.80
C THR A 11 -14.35 -16.97 2.10
N ALA A 12 -13.53 -16.78 3.13
CA ALA A 12 -13.74 -17.43 4.43
C ALA A 12 -15.10 -17.03 5.04
N SER A 13 -15.52 -15.76 4.94
CA SER A 13 -16.81 -15.31 5.45
C SER A 13 -17.99 -15.99 4.75
N TRP A 14 -17.92 -16.22 3.44
CA TRP A 14 -18.99 -16.94 2.70
C TRP A 14 -19.10 -18.41 3.10
N TRP A 15 -17.99 -19.07 3.43
CA TRP A 15 -17.98 -20.47 3.86
C TRP A 15 -18.21 -20.63 5.36
N LEU A 16 -17.85 -19.66 6.20
CA LEU A 16 -18.00 -19.72 7.65
C LEU A 16 -19.42 -19.32 8.09
N CYS A 17 -20.08 -18.39 7.42
CA CYS A 17 -21.44 -17.96 7.79
C CYS A 17 -22.46 -19.09 7.90
N PRO A 18 -22.54 -20.08 6.98
CA PRO A 18 -23.49 -21.19 7.09
C PRO A 18 -23.18 -22.11 8.28
N TRP A 19 -21.90 -22.38 8.56
CA TRP A 19 -21.48 -23.23 9.68
C TRP A 19 -21.63 -22.54 11.03
N ILE A 20 -21.37 -21.23 11.09
CA ILE A 20 -21.62 -20.40 12.27
C ILE A 20 -23.14 -20.32 12.50
N ALA A 21 -23.96 -20.12 11.47
CA ALA A 21 -25.42 -20.10 11.59
C ALA A 21 -26.01 -21.47 12.00
N LEU A 22 -25.47 -22.58 11.50
CA LEU A 22 -25.83 -23.93 11.91
C LEU A 22 -25.40 -24.24 13.36
N ALA A 23 -24.23 -23.76 13.79
CA ALA A 23 -23.76 -23.90 15.17
C ALA A 23 -24.56 -23.00 16.15
N SER A 24 -25.03 -21.84 15.68
CA SER A 24 -25.84 -20.90 16.47
C SER A 24 -27.33 -21.28 16.54
N GLY A 25 -27.80 -22.15 15.64
CA GLY A 25 -29.22 -22.46 15.46
C GLY A 25 -29.80 -23.54 16.38
N ASN A 26 -28.99 -24.24 17.17
CA ASN A 26 -29.43 -25.42 17.95
C ASN A 26 -29.17 -25.35 19.46
N GLY A 27 -28.96 -24.17 20.04
CA GLY A 27 -28.81 -24.00 21.49
C GLY A 27 -29.62 -22.82 21.99
N GLY A 28 -30.59 -23.06 22.88
CA GLY A 28 -31.38 -22.01 23.54
C GLY A 28 -30.58 -21.18 24.56
N THR A 29 -29.49 -20.52 24.14
CA THR A 29 -28.59 -19.72 25.01
C THR A 29 -28.71 -18.20 24.81
N LEU A 30 -29.76 -17.73 24.14
CA LEU A 30 -29.93 -16.33 23.73
C LEU A 30 -29.87 -15.28 24.87
N GLN A 31 -29.97 -15.68 26.15
CA GLN A 31 -29.87 -14.74 27.27
C GLN A 31 -28.45 -14.53 27.79
N GLU A 32 -27.58 -15.53 27.74
CA GLU A 32 -26.21 -15.42 28.27
C GLU A 32 -25.28 -14.74 27.26
N ASP A 33 -25.51 -15.02 25.97
CA ASP A 33 -24.74 -14.44 24.87
C ASP A 33 -24.90 -12.92 24.78
N MET A 34 -26.08 -12.38 25.11
CA MET A 34 -26.36 -10.94 25.04
C MET A 34 -25.54 -10.13 26.05
N GLN A 35 -25.29 -10.68 27.25
CA GLN A 35 -24.46 -10.01 28.26
C GLN A 35 -22.98 -10.02 27.87
N LEU A 36 -22.48 -11.15 27.36
CA LEU A 36 -21.11 -11.27 26.86
C LEU A 36 -20.86 -10.36 25.67
N ILE A 37 -21.80 -10.29 24.71
CA ILE A 37 -21.71 -9.40 23.55
C ILE A 37 -21.68 -7.93 23.99
N HIS A 38 -22.54 -7.53 24.93
CA HIS A 38 -22.56 -6.16 25.43
C HIS A 38 -21.24 -5.78 26.13
N ILE A 39 -20.67 -6.70 26.92
CA ILE A 39 -19.36 -6.50 27.57
C ILE A 39 -18.25 -6.40 26.51
N LEU A 40 -18.24 -7.30 25.52
CA LEU A 40 -17.25 -7.32 24.45
C LEU A 40 -17.26 -6.02 23.64
N ASP A 41 -18.46 -5.57 23.24
CA ASP A 41 -18.62 -4.36 22.44
C ASP A 41 -18.19 -3.10 23.19
N HIS A 42 -18.62 -2.99 24.45
CA HIS A 42 -18.30 -1.83 25.29
C HIS A 42 -16.81 -1.75 25.66
N TYR A 43 -16.20 -2.88 26.03
CA TYR A 43 -14.85 -2.88 26.60
C TYR A 43 -13.74 -3.16 25.59
N VAL A 44 -13.99 -4.05 24.62
CA VAL A 44 -12.95 -4.55 23.71
C VAL A 44 -13.06 -3.87 22.36
N ILE A 45 -14.22 -3.92 21.70
CA ILE A 45 -14.36 -3.48 20.31
C ILE A 45 -14.04 -1.99 20.16
N GLY A 46 -14.65 -1.13 21.00
CA GLY A 46 -14.42 0.32 20.92
C GLY A 46 -12.95 0.71 21.04
N ARG A 47 -12.22 0.12 22.00
CA ARG A 47 -10.80 0.42 22.23
C ARG A 47 -9.90 -0.18 21.16
N MET A 48 -10.18 -1.40 20.72
CA MET A 48 -9.42 -2.05 19.66
C MET A 48 -9.47 -1.24 18.36
N VAL A 49 -10.65 -0.70 18.01
CA VAL A 49 -10.82 0.10 16.79
C VAL A 49 -10.05 1.41 16.85
N ILE A 50 -10.07 2.12 17.98
CA ILE A 50 -9.33 3.39 18.11
C ILE A 50 -7.82 3.12 18.05
N ALA A 51 -7.34 2.14 18.82
CA ALA A 51 -5.93 1.80 18.85
C ALA A 51 -5.42 1.22 17.50
N SER A 52 -6.23 0.44 16.77
CA SER A 52 -5.88 0.00 15.41
C SER A 52 -5.81 1.17 14.44
N THR A 53 -6.73 2.13 14.55
CA THR A 53 -6.76 3.35 13.73
C THR A 53 -5.50 4.19 13.97
N ILE A 54 -5.03 4.29 15.21
CA ILE A 54 -3.78 4.98 15.54
C ILE A 54 -2.59 4.28 14.90
N LEU A 55 -2.51 2.95 14.99
CA LEU A 55 -1.43 2.19 14.37
C LEU A 55 -1.40 2.41 12.85
N GLU A 56 -2.56 2.38 12.19
CA GLU A 56 -2.70 2.67 10.77
C GLU A 56 -2.30 4.11 10.43
N LEU A 57 -2.72 5.09 11.24
CA LEU A 57 -2.34 6.49 11.07
C LEU A 57 -0.85 6.72 11.26
N VAL A 58 -0.20 6.07 12.22
CA VAL A 58 1.26 6.14 12.42
C VAL A 58 1.99 5.51 11.24
N GLY A 59 1.53 4.35 10.78
CA GLY A 59 2.04 3.69 9.57
C GLY A 59 1.91 4.59 8.33
N PHE A 60 0.77 5.21 8.16
CA PHE A 60 0.51 6.06 7.02
C PHE A 60 1.23 7.40 7.10
N ALA A 61 1.21 8.10 8.24
CA ALA A 61 1.75 9.45 8.37
C ALA A 61 3.27 9.48 8.59
N TRP A 62 3.79 8.61 9.45
CA TRP A 62 5.20 8.65 9.88
C TRP A 62 6.07 7.64 9.15
N ILE A 63 5.62 6.38 9.01
CA ILE A 63 6.41 5.34 8.34
C ILE A 63 6.49 5.63 6.83
N TYR A 64 5.37 5.89 6.16
CA TYR A 64 5.39 6.30 4.75
C TYR A 64 5.92 7.73 4.56
N GLY A 65 5.70 8.61 5.55
CA GLY A 65 6.29 9.93 5.66
C GLY A 65 5.42 11.07 5.10
N CYS A 66 5.19 12.10 5.91
CA CYS A 66 4.29 13.22 5.59
C CYS A 66 4.64 13.97 4.29
N LYS A 67 5.94 14.09 3.95
CA LYS A 67 6.37 14.73 2.70
C LYS A 67 5.97 13.91 1.48
N ALA A 68 6.05 12.57 1.56
CA ALA A 68 5.65 11.69 0.47
C ALA A 68 4.14 11.79 0.22
N ILE A 69 3.34 11.71 1.30
CA ILE A 69 1.88 11.86 1.25
C ILE A 69 1.48 13.19 0.61
N TYR A 70 2.04 14.30 1.12
CA TYR A 70 1.74 15.63 0.61
C TYR A 70 2.07 15.76 -0.89
N THR A 71 3.22 15.21 -1.30
CA THR A 71 3.66 15.19 -2.70
C THR A 71 2.72 14.36 -3.57
N ASP A 72 2.25 13.22 -3.08
CA ASP A 72 1.33 12.35 -3.82
C ASP A 72 -0.07 12.99 -3.95
N PHE A 73 -0.57 13.67 -2.91
CA PHE A 73 -1.82 14.43 -3.00
C PHE A 73 -1.74 15.58 -4.00
N GLU A 74 -0.64 16.33 -4.03
CA GLU A 74 -0.44 17.40 -5.02
C GLU A 74 -0.48 16.86 -6.45
N PHE A 75 0.08 15.67 -6.68
CA PHE A 75 0.02 15.02 -7.99
C PHE A 75 -1.41 14.63 -8.39
N ILE A 76 -2.17 14.03 -7.47
CA ILE A 76 -3.56 13.60 -7.74
C ILE A 76 -4.46 14.81 -7.99
N LEU A 77 -4.31 15.85 -7.17
CA LEU A 77 -5.12 17.06 -7.23
C LEU A 77 -4.71 17.96 -8.40
N GLY A 78 -3.46 17.91 -8.85
CA GLY A 78 -2.95 18.75 -9.94
C GLY A 78 -2.77 20.21 -9.54
N GLN A 79 -2.63 20.50 -8.25
CA GLN A 79 -2.46 21.84 -7.70
C GLN A 79 -1.58 21.79 -6.45
N LYS A 80 -0.96 22.93 -6.10
CA LYS A 80 -0.18 23.06 -4.84
C LYS A 80 -1.15 23.06 -3.66
N LEU A 81 -0.99 22.13 -2.73
CA LEU A 81 -1.80 22.10 -1.51
C LEU A 81 -1.32 23.16 -0.52
N ASN A 82 -2.22 23.67 0.31
CA ASN A 82 -1.84 24.56 1.42
C ASN A 82 -0.90 23.82 2.40
N PRO A 83 0.22 24.43 2.85
CA PRO A 83 1.11 23.84 3.85
C PRO A 83 0.44 23.45 5.18
N VAL A 84 -0.73 24.01 5.52
CA VAL A 84 -1.51 23.60 6.72
C VAL A 84 -1.78 22.09 6.73
N TRP A 85 -2.02 21.47 5.57
CA TRP A 85 -2.24 20.03 5.47
C TRP A 85 -1.04 19.22 5.96
N LYS A 86 0.19 19.69 5.77
CA LYS A 86 1.39 19.03 6.29
C LYS A 86 1.38 18.98 7.81
N ILE A 87 0.90 20.03 8.46
CA ILE A 87 0.81 20.12 9.93
C ILE A 87 -0.26 19.14 10.42
N VAL A 88 -1.43 19.11 9.77
CA VAL A 88 -2.51 18.16 10.10
C VAL A 88 -2.00 16.71 10.04
N TRP A 89 -1.31 16.31 8.98
CA TRP A 89 -0.78 14.94 8.87
C TRP A 89 0.24 14.57 9.96
N VAL A 90 0.98 15.54 10.49
CA VAL A 90 1.92 15.32 11.60
C VAL A 90 1.19 15.27 12.94
N ILE A 91 0.18 16.12 13.14
CA ILE A 91 -0.54 16.25 14.41
C ILE A 91 -1.56 15.13 14.61
N SER A 92 -2.24 14.66 13.54
CA SER A 92 -3.31 13.67 13.66
C SER A 92 -2.91 12.43 14.46
N PRO A 93 -1.79 11.74 14.19
CA PRO A 93 -1.39 10.56 14.97
C PRO A 93 -1.17 10.88 16.46
N VAL A 94 -0.63 12.06 16.77
CA VAL A 94 -0.39 12.51 18.15
C VAL A 94 -1.71 12.80 18.86
N LEU A 95 -2.64 13.48 18.19
CA LEU A 95 -3.95 13.80 18.75
C LEU A 95 -4.72 12.51 19.08
N PHE A 96 -4.77 11.55 18.16
CA PHE A 96 -5.43 10.27 18.42
C PHE A 96 -4.73 9.47 19.53
N ALA A 97 -3.39 9.50 19.61
CA ALA A 97 -2.67 8.88 20.72
C ALA A 97 -3.01 9.50 22.08
N ILE A 98 -3.16 10.83 22.15
CA ILE A 98 -3.61 11.52 23.37
C ILE A 98 -5.03 11.11 23.75
N LEU A 99 -5.94 11.02 22.77
CA LEU A 99 -7.32 10.57 23.00
C LEU A 99 -7.37 9.13 23.53
N GLU A 100 -6.50 8.25 23.03
CA GLU A 100 -6.40 6.87 23.51
C GLU A 100 -5.85 6.82 24.94
N ILE A 101 -4.78 7.57 25.25
CA ILE A 101 -4.25 7.66 26.62
C ILE A 101 -5.32 8.23 27.57
N TRP A 102 -6.04 9.25 27.13
CA TRP A 102 -7.16 9.81 27.89
C TRP A 102 -8.27 8.78 28.13
N SER A 103 -8.58 7.95 27.13
CA SER A 103 -9.51 6.82 27.27
C SER A 103 -9.00 5.78 28.27
N PHE A 104 -7.69 5.49 28.29
CA PHE A 104 -7.08 4.59 29.27
C PHE A 104 -7.11 5.11 30.70
N VAL A 105 -7.04 6.43 30.90
CA VAL A 105 -7.07 7.06 32.22
C VAL A 105 -8.51 7.29 32.69
N SER A 106 -9.42 7.64 31.78
CA SER A 106 -10.85 7.86 32.06
C SER A 106 -11.65 6.56 32.16
N LEU A 107 -10.98 5.43 31.93
CA LEU A 107 -11.45 4.08 32.14
C LEU A 107 -12.01 4.01 33.57
N PRO A 108 -13.34 3.86 33.72
CA PRO A 108 -13.92 4.17 35.00
C PRO A 108 -13.56 3.07 35.99
N LEU A 109 -13.06 3.48 37.16
CA LEU A 109 -13.06 2.65 38.36
C LEU A 109 -14.49 2.32 38.81
N ASP A 110 -15.47 3.08 38.29
CA ASP A 110 -16.88 2.91 38.55
C ASP A 110 -17.53 2.17 37.38
N GLY A 111 -18.18 1.06 37.68
CA GLY A 111 -18.77 0.18 36.68
C GLY A 111 -19.81 0.87 35.80
N VAL A 112 -20.29 0.11 34.82
CA VAL A 112 -21.45 0.43 33.97
C VAL A 112 -22.46 1.29 34.74
N VAL A 113 -22.82 2.44 34.14
CA VAL A 113 -23.78 3.45 34.64
C VAL A 113 -24.72 2.89 35.71
N GLY A 114 -24.41 3.18 36.98
CA GLY A 114 -25.25 2.81 38.13
C GLY A 114 -24.79 1.63 39.00
N LYS A 115 -23.65 0.98 38.73
CA LYS A 115 -23.03 0.03 39.68
C LYS A 115 -21.67 0.51 40.15
N VAL A 116 -21.53 0.61 41.48
CA VAL A 116 -20.33 1.08 42.21
C VAL A 116 -19.08 0.23 41.94
N ARG A 117 -19.22 -0.95 41.33
CA ARG A 117 -18.08 -1.79 40.93
C ARG A 117 -18.53 -2.88 39.97
N ASP A 118 -17.92 -2.94 38.79
CA ASP A 118 -18.06 -4.12 37.94
C ASP A 118 -17.33 -5.31 38.58
N PRO A 119 -17.84 -6.54 38.41
CA PRO A 119 -17.19 -7.70 38.96
C PRO A 119 -15.78 -7.87 38.37
N THR A 120 -14.80 -8.18 39.23
CA THR A 120 -13.38 -8.30 38.85
C THR A 120 -13.14 -9.26 37.69
N TRP A 121 -13.95 -10.32 37.55
CA TRP A 121 -13.83 -11.29 36.47
C TRP A 121 -14.03 -10.66 35.09
N VAL A 122 -14.97 -9.71 34.95
CA VAL A 122 -15.27 -9.02 33.68
C VAL A 122 -14.06 -8.21 33.24
N TYR A 123 -13.47 -7.47 34.17
CA TYR A 123 -12.27 -6.68 33.92
C TYR A 123 -11.10 -7.57 33.47
N THR A 124 -10.83 -8.65 34.20
CA THR A 124 -9.72 -9.56 33.86
C THR A 124 -9.88 -10.21 32.48
N ILE A 125 -11.11 -10.62 32.13
CA ILE A 125 -11.39 -11.21 30.81
C ILE A 125 -11.26 -10.15 29.71
N GLY A 126 -11.77 -8.94 29.93
CA GLY A 126 -11.65 -7.84 28.97
C GLY A 126 -10.19 -7.51 28.61
N TRP A 127 -9.32 -7.44 29.62
CA TRP A 127 -7.88 -7.20 29.40
C TRP A 127 -7.16 -8.39 28.75
N LEU A 128 -7.52 -9.62 29.12
CA LEU A 128 -6.97 -10.81 28.48
C LEU A 128 -7.35 -10.86 26.99
N LEU A 129 -8.60 -10.57 26.65
CA LEU A 129 -9.08 -10.51 25.28
C LEU A 129 -8.39 -9.39 24.49
N TYR A 130 -8.32 -8.19 25.06
CA TYR A 130 -7.63 -7.05 24.45
C TYR A 130 -6.15 -7.37 24.14
N THR A 131 -5.40 -7.87 25.13
CA THR A 131 -3.98 -8.23 24.95
C THR A 131 -3.80 -9.37 23.95
N SER A 132 -4.69 -10.38 23.94
CA SER A 132 -4.62 -11.49 22.99
C SER A 132 -4.73 -11.02 21.53
N MET A 133 -5.57 -10.02 21.25
CA MET A 133 -5.69 -9.46 19.89
C MET A 133 -4.42 -8.74 19.46
N TRP A 134 -3.80 -7.98 20.35
CA TRP A 134 -2.52 -7.33 20.07
C TRP A 134 -1.38 -8.31 19.83
N VAL A 135 -1.37 -9.44 20.56
CA VAL A 135 -0.42 -10.52 20.34
C VAL A 135 -0.56 -11.10 18.92
N ILE A 136 -1.79 -11.28 18.42
CA ILE A 136 -2.02 -11.75 17.04
C ILE A 136 -1.47 -10.76 16.01
N VAL A 137 -1.75 -9.45 16.19
CA VAL A 137 -1.25 -8.40 15.30
C VAL A 137 0.29 -8.36 15.32
N ALA A 138 0.90 -8.43 16.51
CA ALA A 138 2.35 -8.46 16.67
C ALA A 138 2.97 -9.71 16.05
N ALA A 139 2.37 -10.89 16.25
CA ALA A 139 2.81 -12.15 15.64
C ALA A 139 2.78 -12.09 14.11
N GLY A 140 1.71 -11.52 13.53
CA GLY A 140 1.63 -11.27 12.10
C GLY A 140 2.73 -10.34 11.59
N GLY A 141 3.03 -9.26 12.34
CA GLY A 141 4.14 -8.36 12.05
C GLY A 141 5.50 -9.05 12.09
N MET A 142 5.76 -9.84 13.14
CA MET A 142 7.00 -10.60 13.29
C MET A 142 7.18 -11.64 12.17
N TYR A 143 6.10 -12.33 11.77
CA TYR A 143 6.12 -13.27 10.65
C TYR A 143 6.54 -12.58 9.35
N GLN A 144 6.00 -11.38 9.07
CA GLN A 144 6.37 -10.59 7.90
C GLN A 144 7.84 -10.16 7.94
N VAL A 145 8.36 -9.76 9.10
CA VAL A 145 9.76 -9.36 9.28
C VAL A 145 10.70 -10.57 9.11
N TYR A 146 10.32 -11.74 9.63
CA TYR A 146 11.11 -12.96 9.50
C TYR A 146 11.31 -13.38 8.03
N HIS A 147 10.26 -13.26 7.22
CA HIS A 147 10.27 -13.59 5.79
C HIS A 147 11.01 -12.54 4.92
N GLN A 148 11.47 -11.41 5.48
CA GLN A 148 12.32 -10.47 4.74
C GLN A 148 13.73 -11.05 4.54
N VAL A 149 14.25 -10.88 3.32
CA VAL A 149 15.57 -11.36 2.89
C VAL A 149 16.62 -10.29 3.22
N ASP A 150 17.03 -10.21 4.48
CA ASP A 150 18.15 -9.38 4.94
C ASP A 150 18.94 -10.12 6.04
N TYR A 151 20.23 -9.79 6.21
CA TYR A 151 21.10 -10.51 7.15
C TYR A 151 20.96 -10.05 8.62
N ASN A 152 20.67 -8.77 8.85
CA ASN A 152 20.54 -8.19 10.20
C ASN A 152 19.07 -8.00 10.59
N LEU A 153 18.68 -8.34 11.83
CA LEU A 153 17.30 -8.15 12.33
C LEU A 153 16.84 -6.68 12.27
N ALA A 154 17.73 -5.74 12.63
CA ALA A 154 17.44 -4.32 12.52
C ALA A 154 17.26 -3.86 11.07
N GLN A 155 18.00 -4.47 10.14
CA GLN A 155 17.87 -4.19 8.71
C GLN A 155 16.58 -4.79 8.16
N LYS A 156 16.24 -6.04 8.53
CA LYS A 156 14.94 -6.67 8.20
C LYS A 156 13.77 -5.80 8.64
N PHE A 157 13.82 -5.26 9.86
CA PHE A 157 12.76 -4.38 10.37
C PHE A 157 12.69 -3.07 9.57
N ARG A 158 13.82 -2.42 9.29
CA ARG A 158 13.86 -1.20 8.46
C ARG A 158 13.40 -1.46 7.03
N SER A 159 13.70 -2.62 6.47
CA SER A 159 13.26 -3.04 5.14
C SER A 159 11.76 -3.33 5.11
N ALA A 160 11.22 -3.97 6.16
CA ALA A 160 9.79 -4.24 6.29
C ALA A 160 8.95 -2.95 6.38
N LEU A 161 9.52 -1.86 6.90
CA LEU A 161 8.88 -0.56 6.98
C LEU A 161 8.95 0.25 5.67
N LYS A 162 9.71 -0.21 4.67
CA LYS A 162 9.74 0.47 3.36
C LYS A 162 8.47 0.14 2.57
N PRO A 163 7.93 1.12 1.81
CA PRO A 163 6.82 0.85 0.90
C PRO A 163 7.23 -0.19 -0.14
N SER A 164 6.25 -0.96 -0.63
CA SER A 164 6.48 -1.95 -1.69
C SER A 164 7.09 -1.32 -2.94
N ARG A 165 7.99 -2.05 -3.63
CA ARG A 165 8.59 -1.62 -4.91
C ARG A 165 7.55 -1.33 -6.00
N ASP A 166 6.40 -2.02 -5.93
CA ASP A 166 5.33 -1.87 -6.92
C ASP A 166 4.35 -0.73 -6.59
N TRP A 167 4.61 0.02 -5.52
CA TRP A 167 3.76 1.13 -5.09
C TRP A 167 3.65 2.23 -6.16
N GLY A 168 2.42 2.71 -6.36
CA GLY A 168 2.08 3.75 -7.32
C GLY A 168 0.71 3.51 -7.96
N PRO A 169 0.30 4.37 -8.90
CA PRO A 169 -0.97 4.19 -9.60
C PRO A 169 -1.01 2.90 -10.41
N MET A 170 -2.21 2.31 -10.54
CA MET A 170 -2.40 1.05 -11.27
C MET A 170 -2.28 1.23 -12.79
N ASP A 171 -2.77 2.35 -13.33
CA ASP A 171 -2.71 2.62 -14.77
C ASP A 171 -1.27 2.89 -15.22
N PRO A 172 -0.75 2.19 -16.25
CA PRO A 172 0.65 2.30 -16.64
C PRO A 172 1.01 3.69 -17.18
N THR A 173 0.09 4.35 -17.88
CA THR A 173 0.24 5.74 -18.35
C THR A 173 0.33 6.69 -17.16
N TYR A 174 -0.61 6.61 -16.23
CA TYR A 174 -0.66 7.52 -15.07
C TYR A 174 0.51 7.27 -14.11
N ARG A 175 0.96 6.02 -13.98
CA ARG A 175 2.17 5.64 -13.24
C ARG A 175 3.42 6.21 -13.88
N HIS A 176 3.54 6.15 -15.21
CA HIS A 176 4.67 6.75 -15.92
C HIS A 176 4.74 8.27 -15.67
N ASP A 177 3.60 8.96 -15.75
CA ASP A 177 3.53 10.40 -15.50
C ASP A 177 3.86 10.73 -14.03
N TRP A 178 3.40 9.93 -13.06
CA TRP A 178 3.76 10.07 -11.65
C TRP A 178 5.27 9.92 -11.41
N VAL A 179 5.91 8.91 -12.04
CA VAL A 179 7.36 8.71 -11.92
C VAL A 179 8.13 9.90 -12.49
N GLN A 180 7.73 10.39 -13.67
CA GLN A 180 8.37 11.56 -14.28
C GLN A 180 8.20 12.81 -13.44
N TRP A 181 7.00 13.05 -12.93
CA TRP A 181 6.70 14.20 -12.07
C TRP A 181 7.51 14.16 -10.78
N ARG A 182 7.59 12.99 -10.11
CA ARG A 182 8.41 12.78 -8.89
C ARG A 182 9.88 13.03 -9.17
N PHE A 183 10.40 12.55 -10.30
CA PHE A 183 11.80 12.75 -10.67
C PHE A 183 12.13 14.23 -10.90
N GLN A 184 11.27 14.95 -11.62
CA GLN A 184 11.43 16.40 -11.84
C GLN A 184 11.34 17.18 -10.53
N ASN A 185 10.35 16.89 -9.69
CA ASN A 185 10.21 17.50 -8.37
C ASN A 185 11.45 17.26 -7.49
N ASN A 186 12.04 16.06 -7.54
CA ASN A 186 13.27 15.76 -6.81
C ASN A 186 14.51 16.47 -7.35
N LYS A 187 14.60 16.71 -8.66
CA LYS A 187 15.75 17.39 -9.28
C LYS A 187 15.69 18.92 -9.19
N THR A 188 14.54 19.49 -9.52
CA THR A 188 14.38 20.93 -9.70
C THR A 188 13.68 21.58 -8.51
N GLY A 189 12.96 20.81 -7.68
CA GLY A 189 12.07 21.34 -6.64
C GLY A 189 10.81 22.00 -7.19
N GLU A 190 10.68 22.08 -8.51
CA GLU A 190 9.56 22.68 -9.22
C GLU A 190 8.48 21.62 -9.49
N LYS A 191 7.24 21.97 -9.15
CA LYS A 191 6.07 21.11 -9.31
C LYS A 191 5.29 21.55 -10.53
N ASP A 192 5.56 20.91 -11.66
CA ASP A 192 4.82 21.14 -12.90
C ASP A 192 3.49 20.37 -12.84
N PHE A 193 2.36 21.05 -13.05
CA PHE A 193 1.02 20.44 -13.04
C PHE A 193 0.42 20.33 -14.44
N THR A 194 1.19 20.68 -15.48
CA THR A 194 0.71 20.69 -16.87
C THR A 194 0.59 19.29 -17.48
N PHE A 195 1.00 18.23 -16.77
CA PHE A 195 0.92 16.84 -17.26
C PHE A 195 -0.49 16.43 -17.72
N ARG A 196 -1.55 16.84 -16.99
CA ARG A 196 -2.94 16.59 -17.41
C ARG A 196 -3.29 17.17 -18.78
N ARG A 197 -2.57 18.20 -19.24
CA ARG A 197 -2.75 18.81 -20.57
C ARG A 197 -1.95 18.12 -21.67
N ARG A 198 -0.86 17.41 -21.35
CA ARG A 198 0.06 16.82 -22.35
C ARG A 198 -0.45 15.50 -22.95
N GLY A 199 -1.47 14.90 -22.34
CA GLY A 199 -2.11 13.68 -22.83
C GLY A 199 -1.17 12.46 -22.88
N THR A 200 -1.58 11.40 -23.55
CA THR A 200 -0.86 10.11 -23.57
C THR A 200 0.32 10.04 -24.56
N LYS A 201 0.58 11.13 -25.29
CA LYS A 201 1.56 11.17 -26.39
C LYS A 201 2.99 10.90 -25.93
N GLU A 202 3.35 11.29 -24.71
CA GLU A 202 4.69 11.09 -24.15
C GLU A 202 4.92 9.64 -23.74
N TYR A 203 3.91 9.01 -23.15
CA TYR A 203 3.92 7.57 -22.85
C TYR A 203 4.00 6.72 -24.12
N ALA A 204 3.19 7.03 -25.15
CA ALA A 204 3.26 6.30 -26.43
C ALA A 204 4.65 6.37 -27.09
N ARG A 205 5.29 7.55 -27.04
CA ARG A 205 6.66 7.74 -27.54
C ARG A 205 7.72 6.99 -26.72
N SER A 206 7.56 6.90 -25.39
CA SER A 206 8.53 6.17 -24.56
C SER A 206 8.45 4.66 -24.79
N VAL A 207 7.24 4.12 -24.96
CA VAL A 207 7.03 2.71 -25.34
C VAL A 207 7.63 2.42 -26.72
N GLN A 208 7.32 3.23 -27.74
CA GLN A 208 7.86 3.05 -29.09
C GLN A 208 9.39 3.10 -29.13
N ARG A 209 10.01 4.01 -28.37
CA ARG A 209 11.47 4.09 -28.26
C ARG A 209 12.07 2.84 -27.61
N THR A 210 11.42 2.32 -26.57
CA THR A 210 11.89 1.11 -25.87
C THR A 210 11.86 -0.09 -26.82
N VAL A 211 10.80 -0.22 -27.62
CA VAL A 211 10.67 -1.29 -28.64
C VAL A 211 11.82 -1.24 -29.67
N HIS A 212 12.12 -0.06 -30.22
CA HIS A 212 13.25 0.10 -31.16
C HIS A 212 14.62 -0.18 -30.54
N THR A 213 14.77 0.00 -29.23
CA THR A 213 16.05 -0.23 -28.55
C THR A 213 16.23 -1.69 -28.14
N SER A 214 15.13 -2.45 -28.02
CA SER A 214 15.13 -3.88 -27.69
C SER A 214 15.25 -4.82 -28.89
N GLU A 215 15.24 -4.31 -30.13
CA GLU A 215 15.65 -5.12 -31.28
C GLU A 215 17.12 -5.49 -31.09
N PRO A 216 17.48 -6.78 -31.06
CA PRO A 216 18.89 -7.17 -31.03
C PRO A 216 19.56 -6.51 -32.23
N ALA A 217 20.81 -6.06 -32.06
CA ALA A 217 21.64 -5.57 -33.15
C ALA A 217 21.87 -6.71 -34.17
N GLY A 218 20.87 -6.96 -34.99
CA GLY A 218 20.74 -8.05 -35.93
C GLY A 218 20.55 -7.46 -37.31
N THR A 219 21.67 -7.31 -38.00
CA THR A 219 21.78 -7.20 -39.47
C THR A 219 20.74 -6.33 -40.16
N HIS A 220 21.09 -5.05 -40.34
CA HIS A 220 20.58 -4.27 -41.47
C HIS A 220 20.88 -5.03 -42.78
N TYR A 221 19.90 -5.73 -43.34
CA TYR A 221 19.96 -6.12 -44.74
C TYR A 221 19.70 -4.86 -45.56
N LYS A 222 20.77 -4.21 -46.03
CA LYS A 222 20.68 -3.20 -47.09
C LYS A 222 20.28 -3.93 -48.37
N ALA A 223 19.04 -3.73 -48.83
CA ALA A 223 18.72 -3.98 -50.22
C ALA A 223 19.45 -2.92 -51.06
N ASN A 224 20.52 -3.32 -51.75
CA ASN A 224 21.18 -2.51 -52.75
C ASN A 224 20.30 -2.46 -54.00
N SER A 225 19.53 -1.38 -54.16
CA SER A 225 19.17 -0.87 -55.48
C SER A 225 19.07 0.66 -55.40
N SER A 226 19.86 1.33 -56.21
CA SER A 226 19.82 2.79 -56.42
C SER A 226 20.27 3.06 -57.87
N PRO A 227 20.06 4.25 -58.48
CA PRO A 227 19.37 5.49 -58.02
C PRO A 227 18.50 6.11 -59.18
N PRO A 228 18.19 7.43 -59.29
CA PRO A 228 18.13 8.56 -58.32
C PRO A 228 16.80 9.37 -58.37
N SER A 229 16.42 10.03 -57.26
CA SER A 229 15.82 11.38 -57.31
C SER A 229 15.91 12.14 -55.97
N THR A 230 16.61 13.26 -56.05
CA THR A 230 16.48 14.60 -55.44
C THR A 230 15.79 14.82 -54.07
N THR A 231 16.53 15.55 -53.22
CA THR A 231 16.11 16.57 -52.21
C THR A 231 15.47 16.10 -50.88
N TYR A 232 16.14 16.31 -49.74
CA TYR A 232 16.01 17.52 -48.91
C TYR A 232 16.90 17.43 -47.66
N SER A 233 17.50 18.57 -47.33
CA SER A 233 18.38 18.81 -46.19
C SER A 233 17.58 18.91 -44.88
N SER A 234 18.09 18.36 -43.77
CA SER A 234 18.62 19.19 -42.67
C SER A 234 18.51 18.59 -41.25
N ARG A 235 19.59 18.83 -40.50
CA ARG A 235 19.69 19.25 -39.09
C ARG A 235 19.63 18.23 -37.93
N ILE A 236 20.80 18.25 -37.27
CA ILE A 236 21.04 18.44 -35.83
C ILE A 236 20.72 17.25 -34.92
N ARG A 237 21.82 16.57 -34.61
CA ARG A 237 22.04 15.68 -33.47
C ARG A 237 21.90 16.48 -32.17
N ASN A 238 20.70 16.57 -31.63
CA ASN A 238 20.48 17.01 -30.26
C ASN A 238 20.49 15.76 -29.36
N LYS A 239 21.55 15.59 -28.56
CA LYS A 239 21.56 14.59 -27.49
C LYS A 239 20.54 15.05 -26.43
N GLY A 240 19.39 14.38 -26.39
CA GLY A 240 18.42 14.55 -25.31
C GLY A 240 18.96 14.00 -23.98
N PRO A 241 18.30 14.28 -22.85
CA PRO A 241 18.80 14.00 -21.49
C PRO A 241 18.78 12.52 -21.07
N PHE A 242 18.60 11.60 -22.03
CA PHE A 242 18.60 10.16 -21.80
C PHE A 242 19.70 9.51 -22.62
N THR A 243 20.91 9.53 -22.08
CA THR A 243 21.90 8.48 -22.33
C THR A 243 21.98 7.64 -21.07
N ILE A 244 21.42 6.43 -21.13
CA ILE A 244 21.68 5.40 -20.13
C ILE A 244 23.02 4.79 -20.57
N GLU A 245 24.09 5.11 -19.84
CA GLU A 245 25.30 4.29 -19.93
C GLU A 245 24.95 2.90 -19.40
N SER A 246 24.80 1.96 -20.33
CA SER A 246 24.73 0.54 -20.03
C SER A 246 26.12 0.07 -19.60
N ASN A 247 26.52 0.39 -18.37
CA ASN A 247 27.32 -0.56 -17.62
C ASN A 247 26.35 -1.61 -17.08
N GLY A 248 26.68 -2.87 -17.35
CA GLY A 248 25.81 -4.02 -17.15
C GLY A 248 25.17 -4.07 -15.76
N ASP A 249 24.05 -4.78 -15.72
CA ASP A 249 23.21 -5.12 -14.56
C ASP A 249 22.01 -4.19 -14.33
N ILE A 250 21.05 -4.22 -15.25
CA ILE A 250 19.66 -3.86 -14.95
C ILE A 250 18.81 -5.12 -15.13
N GLU A 251 18.48 -5.75 -14.00
CA GLU A 251 17.44 -6.78 -13.90
C GLU A 251 16.14 -6.29 -14.53
N HIS A 252 15.63 -7.12 -15.43
CA HIS A 252 14.40 -6.92 -16.17
C HIS A 252 13.19 -6.83 -15.23
N VAL A 253 12.54 -5.66 -15.20
CA VAL A 253 11.14 -5.55 -14.78
C VAL A 253 10.28 -6.10 -15.92
N CYS A 254 10.04 -7.41 -15.92
CA CYS A 254 9.05 -8.05 -16.78
C CYS A 254 7.97 -8.76 -15.96
N ARG A 255 6.82 -8.08 -15.90
CA ARG A 255 5.45 -8.56 -16.14
C ARG A 255 5.26 -10.10 -16.11
N ARG A 256 4.41 -10.54 -15.17
CA ARG A 256 3.80 -11.89 -15.06
C ARG A 256 3.27 -12.38 -16.41
N ALA A 257 3.83 -13.48 -16.91
CA ALA A 257 3.25 -14.27 -17.99
C ALA A 257 2.06 -15.08 -17.45
N SER A 258 0.91 -14.92 -18.09
CA SER A 258 -0.18 -15.90 -18.06
C SER A 258 0.05 -16.85 -19.23
N THR A 259 0.24 -18.14 -18.97
CA THR A 259 0.21 -19.18 -20.01
C THR A 259 -0.72 -20.30 -19.55
N ASN A 260 -1.88 -20.35 -20.20
CA ASN A 260 -2.77 -21.50 -20.23
C ASN A 260 -2.11 -22.72 -20.87
N GLY A 261 -2.49 -23.91 -20.37
CA GLY A 261 -2.80 -25.10 -21.15
C GLY A 261 -1.67 -25.78 -21.93
N THR A 262 -1.26 -26.97 -21.48
CA THR A 262 -0.81 -28.02 -22.41
C THR A 262 -1.12 -29.42 -21.87
N ASN A 263 -1.76 -30.18 -22.75
CA ASN A 263 -2.06 -31.60 -22.70
C ASN A 263 -0.88 -32.46 -22.22
N LYS A 264 -1.17 -33.45 -21.37
CA LYS A 264 -0.31 -34.62 -21.15
C LYS A 264 -1.09 -35.85 -21.61
N ALA A 265 -0.71 -36.37 -22.76
CA ALA A 265 -1.12 -37.67 -23.27
C ALA A 265 0.13 -38.44 -23.74
N ILE A 266 0.22 -39.70 -23.28
CA ILE A 266 0.99 -40.83 -23.83
C ILE A 266 2.52 -40.79 -23.65
N ARG A 267 3.01 -41.52 -22.64
CA ARG A 267 3.54 -42.89 -22.81
C ARG A 267 3.58 -43.61 -21.47
#